data_AF-A0A6N8AVK6-F1
#
_entry.id   AF-A0A6N8AVK6-F1
#
_cell.length_a   1.000
_cell.length_b   1.000
_cell.length_c   1.000
_cell.angle_alpha   90.00
_cell.angle_beta   90.00
_cell.angle_gamma   90.00
#
_symmetry.space_group_name_H-M   'P 1'
#
loop_
_entity.id
_entity.type
_entity.pdbx_description
1 polymer ?
#
loop_
_entity_poly.entity_id
_entity_poly.type
_entity_poly.pdbx_seq_one_letter_code
_entity_poly.pdbx_strand_id
1 'polypeptide(L)'
;MVLVGAAQAQQASPPAVDPVPAADPAADPAAASTDAVRTLEEVRALKPEDDTPLDLYRFRNPVKIEPNRFSRSWSEPPTPEQVSQSGGYLLMGISYGLMAAAKGLHKLTGGRDQIQSAIARPPPELSEDQRRRALRFCAQQEGCQAPPGD
;
A
#
# COMPACT_ATOMS: atom_id res chain seq x y z
N MET A 1 19.34 10.54 30.35
CA MET A 1 18.23 10.51 31.33
C MET A 1 17.32 11.68 31.00
N VAL A 2 16.19 11.43 30.32
CA VAL A 2 15.17 12.45 30.00
C VAL A 2 13.82 11.81 30.29
N LEU A 3 13.02 12.48 31.13
CA LEU A 3 11.76 11.99 31.68
C LEU A 3 10.56 12.18 30.72
N VAL A 4 9.77 11.11 30.62
CA VAL A 4 8.30 10.99 30.75
C VAL A 4 7.39 12.14 30.27
N GLY A 5 6.40 11.76 29.46
CA GLY A 5 5.12 12.45 29.35
C GLY A 5 4.11 11.65 28.51
N ALA A 6 3.50 10.59 29.07
CA ALA A 6 2.37 9.90 28.45
C ALA A 6 1.06 10.56 28.92
N ALA A 7 0.40 11.31 28.04
CA ALA A 7 -0.95 11.82 28.28
C ALA A 7 -1.97 10.73 27.91
N GLN A 8 -2.65 10.17 28.91
CA GLN A 8 -3.79 9.28 28.73
C GLN A 8 -5.06 10.14 28.65
N ALA A 9 -5.75 10.15 27.52
CA ALA A 9 -7.06 10.75 27.37
C ALA A 9 -8.14 9.71 27.77
N GLN A 10 -8.83 9.93 28.88
CA GLN A 10 -10.00 9.15 29.27
C GLN A 10 -11.24 9.76 28.62
N GLN A 11 -11.85 9.07 27.66
CA GLN A 11 -13.20 9.41 27.18
C GLN A 11 -14.22 8.82 28.15
N ALA A 12 -15.04 9.69 28.74
CA ALA A 12 -16.13 9.34 29.62
C ALA A 12 -17.29 8.67 28.85
N SER A 13 -17.85 7.60 29.41
CA SER A 13 -19.05 6.95 28.89
C SER A 13 -20.30 7.83 29.10
N PRO A 14 -21.23 7.91 28.13
CA PRO A 14 -22.51 8.60 28.34
C PRO A 14 -23.46 7.78 29.25
N PRO A 15 -24.41 8.44 29.95
CA PRO A 15 -25.29 7.78 30.91
C PRO A 15 -26.34 6.89 30.25
N ALA A 16 -26.70 5.80 30.92
CA ALA A 16 -27.76 4.89 30.54
C ALA A 16 -29.15 5.55 30.70
N VAL A 17 -30.03 5.34 29.73
CA VAL A 17 -31.43 5.78 29.75
C VAL A 17 -32.30 4.58 30.08
N ASP A 18 -33.10 4.68 31.15
CA ASP A 18 -34.06 3.65 31.57
C ASP A 18 -35.20 3.47 30.54
N PRO A 19 -35.73 2.25 30.33
CA PRO A 19 -36.84 2.02 29.40
C PRO A 19 -38.21 2.36 30.03
N VAL A 20 -39.02 3.11 29.29
CA VAL A 20 -40.45 3.35 29.56
C VAL A 20 -41.26 2.07 29.24
N PRO A 21 -42.23 1.64 30.05
CA PRO A 21 -43.02 0.45 29.75
C PRO A 21 -43.98 0.69 28.58
N ALA A 22 -44.08 -0.32 27.71
CA ALA A 22 -44.94 -0.32 26.53
C ALA A 22 -46.43 -0.29 26.89
N ALA A 23 -47.19 0.54 26.19
CA ALA A 23 -48.65 0.50 26.18
C ALA A 23 -49.12 -0.26 24.94
N ASP A 24 -49.94 -1.30 25.14
CA ASP A 24 -50.66 -2.02 24.08
C ASP A 24 -51.69 -1.12 23.41
N PRO A 25 -51.75 -1.04 22.06
CA PRO A 25 -52.94 -0.62 21.36
C PRO A 25 -53.72 -1.86 20.91
N ALA A 26 -54.94 -1.96 21.43
CA ALA A 26 -55.98 -2.87 20.98
C ALA A 26 -56.18 -2.80 19.44
N ALA A 27 -56.53 -3.95 18.88
CA ALA A 27 -56.84 -4.13 17.47
C ALA A 27 -58.07 -3.32 17.03
N ASP A 28 -58.03 -2.79 15.80
CA ASP A 28 -59.22 -2.49 15.01
C ASP A 28 -59.04 -2.97 13.55
N PRO A 29 -60.06 -3.60 12.94
CA PRO A 29 -59.93 -4.23 11.64
C PRO A 29 -60.34 -3.31 10.47
N ALA A 30 -59.71 -3.56 9.34
CA ALA A 30 -60.14 -3.23 7.98
C ALA A 30 -60.15 -1.76 7.53
N ALA A 31 -59.10 -1.38 6.81
CA ALA A 31 -59.23 -0.55 5.61
C ALA A 31 -58.28 -1.11 4.54
N ALA A 32 -58.85 -1.84 3.58
CA ALA A 32 -58.14 -2.29 2.39
C ALA A 32 -57.97 -1.09 1.43
N SER A 33 -56.73 -0.67 1.24
CA SER A 33 -56.33 0.21 0.13
C SER A 33 -55.16 -0.43 -0.60
N THR A 34 -55.44 -0.85 -1.82
CA THR A 34 -54.52 -1.45 -2.80
C THR A 34 -53.52 -0.42 -3.33
N ASP A 35 -52.38 -0.31 -2.67
CA ASP A 35 -51.06 -0.17 -3.30
C ASP A 35 -50.01 -0.62 -2.28
N ALA A 36 -49.99 -1.93 -2.02
CA ALA A 36 -49.19 -2.51 -0.95
C ALA A 36 -47.72 -2.61 -1.40
N VAL A 37 -46.94 -1.56 -1.16
CA VAL A 37 -45.47 -1.63 -1.21
C VAL A 37 -45.04 -2.77 -0.29
N ARG A 38 -44.58 -3.89 -0.88
CA ARG A 38 -43.97 -4.99 -0.12
C ARG A 38 -42.63 -4.50 0.42
N THR A 39 -42.64 -3.92 1.61
CA THR A 39 -41.42 -3.74 2.40
C THR A 39 -40.95 -5.12 2.82
N LEU A 40 -39.67 -5.42 2.60
CA LEU A 40 -39.06 -6.63 3.13
C LEU A 40 -39.28 -6.69 4.65
N GLU A 41 -39.47 -7.90 5.17
CA GLU A 41 -39.59 -8.15 6.61
C GLU A 41 -38.35 -7.66 7.38
N GLU A 42 -38.54 -7.24 8.65
CA GLU A 42 -37.45 -6.72 9.49
C GLU A 42 -36.41 -7.82 9.75
N VAL A 43 -35.24 -7.72 9.11
CA VAL A 43 -34.11 -8.62 9.36
C VAL A 43 -33.37 -8.14 10.61
N ARG A 44 -33.58 -8.81 11.74
CA ARG A 44 -32.80 -8.60 12.96
C ARG A 44 -31.50 -9.40 12.88
N ALA A 45 -30.37 -8.71 12.88
CA ALA A 45 -29.07 -9.37 13.00
C ALA A 45 -28.93 -9.95 14.41
N LEU A 46 -28.93 -11.28 14.50
CA LEU A 46 -28.59 -11.98 15.74
C LEU A 46 -27.09 -11.88 15.98
N LYS A 47 -26.70 -11.43 17.17
CA LYS A 47 -25.31 -11.49 17.62
C LYS A 47 -24.89 -12.96 17.65
N PRO A 48 -23.73 -13.34 17.10
CA PRO A 48 -23.22 -14.70 17.21
C PRO A 48 -23.13 -15.12 18.68
N GLU A 49 -23.47 -16.38 18.97
CA GLU A 49 -23.45 -16.95 20.31
C GLU A 49 -22.08 -16.72 20.97
N ASP A 50 -22.06 -16.16 22.18
CA ASP A 50 -20.83 -15.80 22.92
C ASP A 50 -19.96 -17.03 23.29
N ASP A 51 -20.48 -18.25 23.06
CA ASP A 51 -19.83 -19.52 23.36
C ASP A 51 -18.76 -19.94 22.34
N THR A 52 -18.70 -19.28 21.18
CA THR A 52 -17.65 -19.52 20.18
C THR A 52 -16.56 -18.45 20.31
N PRO A 53 -15.31 -18.81 20.67
CA PRO A 53 -14.20 -17.86 20.66
C PRO A 53 -14.02 -17.29 19.26
N LEU A 54 -13.99 -15.95 19.14
CA LEU A 54 -13.73 -15.27 17.89
C LEU A 54 -12.28 -15.54 17.45
N ASP A 55 -12.09 -16.55 16.62
CA ASP A 55 -10.80 -16.87 16.03
C ASP A 55 -10.48 -15.93 14.87
N LEU A 56 -9.64 -14.94 15.13
CA LEU A 56 -9.17 -13.94 14.15
C LEU A 56 -8.27 -14.56 13.07
N TYR A 57 -7.73 -15.76 13.31
CA TYR A 57 -6.79 -16.42 12.42
C TYR A 57 -7.39 -17.61 11.65
N ARG A 58 -8.66 -17.96 11.95
CA ARG A 58 -9.45 -18.93 11.18
C ARG A 58 -9.43 -18.64 9.68
N PHE A 59 -9.45 -17.36 9.30
CA PHE A 59 -9.48 -16.94 7.90
C PHE A 59 -8.11 -16.40 7.49
N ARG A 60 -7.45 -17.12 6.58
CA ARG A 60 -6.23 -16.62 5.95
C ARG A 60 -6.59 -15.45 5.02
N ASN A 61 -5.82 -14.37 5.08
CA ASN A 61 -5.96 -13.26 4.13
C ASN A 61 -5.82 -13.80 2.69
N PRO A 62 -6.87 -13.71 1.85
CA PRO A 62 -6.82 -14.22 0.48
C PRO A 62 -6.00 -13.34 -0.45
N VAL A 63 -5.65 -12.12 -0.02
CA VAL A 63 -4.88 -11.17 -0.82
C VAL A 63 -3.43 -11.64 -0.94
N LYS A 64 -3.06 -12.04 -2.15
CA LYS A 64 -1.66 -12.27 -2.55
C LYS A 64 -1.10 -10.95 -3.05
N ILE A 65 -0.15 -10.36 -2.34
CA ILE A 65 0.53 -9.14 -2.77
C ILE A 65 1.55 -9.54 -3.84
N GLU A 66 1.30 -9.14 -5.09
CA GLU A 66 2.27 -9.34 -6.16
C GLU A 66 3.45 -8.38 -6.02
N PRO A 67 4.66 -8.78 -6.45
CA PRO A 67 5.82 -7.89 -6.46
C PRO A 67 5.56 -6.69 -7.37
N ASN A 68 5.75 -5.48 -6.84
CA ASN A 68 5.57 -4.24 -7.58
C ASN A 68 6.91 -3.49 -7.71
N ARG A 69 6.89 -2.28 -8.28
CA ARG A 69 8.13 -1.49 -8.40
C ARG A 69 8.73 -1.14 -7.02
N PHE A 70 7.88 -0.92 -6.02
CA PHE A 70 8.30 -0.57 -4.66
C PHE A 70 8.95 -1.74 -3.94
N SER A 71 8.53 -2.99 -4.21
CA SER A 71 9.14 -4.18 -3.59
C SER A 71 10.60 -4.42 -4.00
N ARG A 72 11.11 -3.67 -5.00
CA ARG A 72 12.54 -3.67 -5.37
C ARG A 72 13.38 -2.72 -4.53
N SER A 73 12.80 -1.58 -4.16
CA SER A 73 13.51 -0.51 -3.44
C SER A 73 13.23 -0.51 -1.94
N TRP A 74 12.12 -1.11 -1.54
CA TRP A 74 11.63 -1.11 -0.17
C TRP A 74 11.22 -2.52 0.23
N SER A 75 11.76 -2.97 1.35
CA SER A 75 11.37 -4.20 2.02
C SER A 75 11.19 -3.88 3.49
N GLU A 76 10.16 -4.45 4.09
CA GLU A 76 9.97 -4.35 5.53
C GLU A 76 11.18 -4.94 6.26
N PRO A 77 11.69 -4.26 7.30
CA PRO A 77 12.76 -4.82 8.10
C PRO A 77 12.27 -6.11 8.79
N PRO A 78 13.16 -7.11 8.96
CA PRO A 78 12.79 -8.37 9.59
C PRO A 78 12.31 -8.12 11.02
N THR A 79 11.26 -8.83 11.44
CA THR A 79 10.72 -8.66 12.78
C THR A 79 11.68 -9.25 13.82
N PRO A 80 11.68 -8.77 15.08
CA PRO A 80 12.57 -9.30 16.12
C PRO A 80 12.42 -10.81 16.35
N GLU A 81 11.20 -11.34 16.19
CA GLU A 81 10.91 -12.76 16.28
C GLU A 81 11.48 -13.55 15.09
N GLN A 82 11.39 -13.01 13.87
CA GLN A 82 12.04 -13.63 12.72
C GLN A 82 13.57 -13.64 12.88
N VAL A 83 14.14 -12.54 13.38
CA VAL A 83 15.57 -12.45 13.64
C VAL A 83 15.98 -13.47 14.70
N SER A 84 15.19 -13.67 15.77
CA SER A 84 15.52 -14.68 16.79
C SER A 84 15.46 -16.11 16.24
N GLN A 85 14.44 -16.43 15.43
CA GLN A 85 14.33 -17.73 14.74
C GLN A 85 15.48 -17.96 13.75
N SER A 86 15.99 -16.90 13.11
CA SER A 86 17.10 -16.96 12.15
C SER A 86 18.49 -16.92 12.78
N GLY A 87 18.65 -17.14 14.09
CA GLY A 87 19.95 -17.15 14.77
C GLY A 87 20.36 -15.80 15.41
N GLY A 88 19.41 -14.88 15.57
CA GLY A 88 19.57 -13.61 16.25
C GLY A 88 20.26 -12.52 15.44
N TYR A 89 20.37 -11.33 16.06
CA TYR A 89 20.98 -10.14 15.44
C TYR A 89 22.48 -10.32 15.15
N LEU A 90 23.16 -11.20 15.88
CA LEU A 90 24.59 -11.46 15.69
C LEU A 90 24.86 -12.11 14.33
N LEU A 91 24.15 -13.21 14.03
CA LEU A 91 24.32 -13.89 12.75
C LEU A 91 23.88 -12.99 11.59
N MET A 92 22.76 -12.28 11.76
CA MET A 92 22.30 -11.28 10.78
C MET A 92 23.37 -10.21 10.51
N GLY A 93 24.02 -9.70 11.57
CA GLY A 93 25.09 -8.71 11.47
C GLY A 93 26.32 -9.23 10.72
N ILE A 94 26.72 -10.47 10.98
CA ILE A 94 27.84 -11.12 10.26
C ILE A 94 27.50 -11.29 8.78
N SER A 95 26.34 -11.83 8.45
CA SER A 95 25.89 -12.00 7.06
C SER A 95 25.77 -10.67 6.33
N TYR A 96 25.24 -9.64 7.00
CA TYR A 96 25.16 -8.30 6.46
C TYR A 96 26.54 -7.71 6.18
N GLY A 97 27.48 -7.85 7.12
CA GLY A 97 28.86 -7.40 6.97
C GLY A 97 29.59 -8.07 5.80
N LEU A 98 29.42 -9.39 5.64
CA LEU A 98 29.96 -10.14 4.50
C LEU A 98 29.40 -9.65 3.17
N MET A 99 28.08 -9.45 3.07
CA MET A 99 27.45 -8.92 1.86
C MET A 99 27.97 -7.50 1.53
N ALA A 100 28.08 -6.64 2.53
CA ALA A 100 28.60 -5.28 2.35
C ALA A 100 30.06 -5.28 1.89
N ALA A 101 30.90 -6.15 2.45
CA ALA A 101 32.29 -6.33 2.03
C ALA A 101 32.38 -6.85 0.59
N ALA A 102 31.55 -7.81 0.20
CA ALA A 102 31.50 -8.32 -1.18
C ALA A 102 31.08 -7.22 -2.17
N LYS A 103 30.09 -6.37 -1.82
CA LYS A 103 29.71 -5.20 -2.63
C LYS A 103 30.85 -4.20 -2.76
N GLY A 104 31.58 -3.93 -1.67
CA GLY A 104 32.75 -3.06 -1.67
C GLY A 104 33.88 -3.60 -2.55
N LEU A 105 34.18 -4.90 -2.44
CA LEU A 105 35.17 -5.56 -3.27
C LEU A 105 34.77 -5.53 -4.74
N HIS A 106 33.51 -5.81 -5.07
CA HIS A 106 32.99 -5.74 -6.44
C HIS A 106 33.13 -4.33 -7.05
N LYS A 107 32.94 -3.28 -6.23
CA LYS A 107 33.16 -1.89 -6.65
C LYS A 107 34.64 -1.59 -6.91
N LEU A 108 35.55 -2.14 -6.10
CA LEU A 108 37.00 -1.95 -6.25
C LEU A 108 37.59 -2.74 -7.43
N THR A 109 37.09 -3.95 -7.69
CA THR A 109 37.54 -4.80 -8.81
C THR A 109 36.96 -4.39 -10.15
N GLY A 110 36.08 -3.39 -10.19
CA GLY A 110 35.43 -2.95 -11.43
C GLY A 110 34.48 -4.00 -12.02
N GLY A 111 33.98 -4.93 -11.19
CA GLY A 111 33.03 -5.94 -11.62
C GLY A 111 31.78 -5.28 -12.22
N ARG A 112 31.33 -5.78 -13.38
CA ARG A 112 30.10 -5.29 -14.00
C ARG A 112 28.93 -5.70 -13.12
N ASP A 113 28.18 -4.73 -12.62
CA ASP A 113 26.96 -5.02 -11.88
C ASP A 113 25.95 -5.73 -12.79
N GLN A 114 25.26 -6.73 -12.24
CA GLN A 114 24.20 -7.45 -12.98
C GLN A 114 23.04 -6.51 -13.31
N ILE A 115 22.79 -5.51 -12.45
CA ILE A 115 21.76 -4.51 -12.65
C ILE A 115 22.43 -3.19 -13.04
N GLN A 116 22.38 -2.87 -14.33
CA GLN A 116 22.84 -1.58 -14.85
C GLN A 116 21.70 -0.56 -14.73
N SER A 117 22.00 0.63 -14.23
CA SER A 117 21.05 1.74 -14.32
C SER A 117 20.77 2.04 -15.79
N ALA A 118 19.52 2.40 -16.10
CA ALA A 118 19.19 2.84 -17.45
C ALA A 118 19.88 4.18 -17.71
N ILE A 119 21.03 4.14 -18.37
CA ILE A 119 21.67 5.31 -18.94
C ILE A 119 20.94 5.62 -20.24
N ALA A 120 20.50 6.87 -20.41
CA ALA A 120 19.92 7.30 -21.68
C ALA A 120 20.95 7.05 -22.78
N ARG A 121 20.63 6.16 -23.72
CA ARG A 121 21.48 5.99 -24.90
C ARG A 121 21.46 7.31 -25.66
N PRO A 122 22.60 7.78 -26.18
CA PRO A 122 22.58 8.92 -27.09
C PRO A 122 21.58 8.61 -28.22
N PRO A 123 20.78 9.59 -28.65
CA PRO A 123 19.87 9.39 -29.76
C PRO A 123 20.67 8.93 -30.99
N PRO A 124 20.10 8.07 -31.84
CA PRO A 124 20.78 7.71 -33.09
C PRO A 124 21.01 8.96 -33.93
N GLU A 125 22.16 8.99 -34.63
CA GLU A 125 22.45 10.05 -35.59
C GLU A 125 21.33 10.13 -36.64
N LEU A 126 20.87 11.34 -36.95
CA LEU A 126 19.85 11.54 -37.96
C LEU A 126 20.43 11.21 -39.34
N SER A 127 19.71 10.44 -40.15
CA SER A 127 20.08 10.30 -41.56
C SER A 127 20.02 11.66 -42.27
N GLU A 128 20.71 11.79 -43.40
CA GLU A 128 20.74 13.07 -44.13
C GLU A 128 19.35 13.56 -44.54
N ASP A 129 18.45 12.65 -44.91
CA ASP A 129 17.06 12.95 -45.24
C ASP A 129 16.26 13.42 -44.00
N GLN A 130 16.49 12.79 -42.86
CA GLN A 130 15.87 13.18 -41.58
C GLN A 130 16.38 14.54 -41.13
N ARG A 131 17.68 14.81 -41.27
CA ARG A 131 18.28 16.12 -40.98
C ARG A 131 17.70 17.21 -41.88
N ARG A 132 17.58 16.96 -43.18
CA ARG A 132 16.93 17.90 -44.12
C ARG A 132 15.47 18.18 -43.74
N ARG A 133 14.73 17.16 -43.33
CA ARG A 133 13.34 17.33 -42.85
C ARG A 133 13.28 18.14 -41.56
N ALA A 134 14.17 17.86 -40.61
CA ALA A 134 14.26 18.60 -39.35
C ALA A 134 14.59 20.08 -39.58
N LEU A 135 15.52 20.39 -40.50
CA LEU A 135 15.87 21.76 -40.86
C LEU A 135 14.69 22.51 -41.50
N ARG A 136 13.94 21.85 -42.41
CA ARG A 136 12.71 22.44 -43.00
C ARG A 136 11.63 22.72 -41.94
N PHE A 137 11.50 21.85 -40.96
CA PHE A 137 10.54 22.01 -39.87
C PHE A 137 10.99 23.11 -38.89
N CYS A 138 12.28 23.16 -38.58
CA CYS A 138 12.90 24.19 -37.75
C CYS A 138 12.74 25.60 -38.35
N ALA A 139 12.90 25.74 -39.67
CA ALA A 139 12.69 27.00 -40.38
C ALA A 139 11.26 27.56 -40.30
N GLN A 140 10.27 26.73 -39.93
CA GLN A 140 8.86 27.13 -39.77
C GLN A 140 8.48 27.45 -38.33
N GLN A 141 9.35 27.19 -37.35
CA GLN A 141 9.09 27.44 -35.93
C GLN A 141 9.87 28.64 -35.41
N GLU A 142 9.18 29.56 -34.74
CA GLU A 142 9.81 30.64 -34.00
C GLU A 142 10.59 30.06 -32.80
N GLY A 143 11.88 30.39 -32.70
CA GLY A 143 12.76 29.93 -31.62
C GLY A 143 13.53 28.63 -31.89
N CYS A 144 13.34 27.99 -33.05
CA CYS A 144 14.18 26.89 -33.46
C CYS A 144 15.48 27.42 -34.09
N GLN A 145 16.56 27.44 -33.30
CA GLN A 145 17.87 27.88 -33.77
C GLN A 145 18.58 26.71 -34.45
N ALA A 146 18.85 26.84 -35.75
CA ALA A 146 19.65 25.86 -36.47
C ALA A 146 21.05 25.80 -35.83
N PRO A 147 21.59 24.60 -35.55
CA PRO A 147 22.96 24.49 -35.06
C PRO A 147 23.92 25.12 -36.07
N PRO A 148 24.96 25.85 -35.63
CA PRO A 148 25.97 26.38 -36.55
C PRO A 148 26.56 25.22 -37.37
N GLY A 149 26.61 25.41 -38.69
CA GLY A 149 27.21 24.44 -39.60
C GLY A 149 28.73 24.55 -39.54
N ASP A 150 29.36 23.42 -39.20
CA ASP A 150 30.80 23.16 -39.01
C ASP A 150 31.55 24.13 -38.07
#